data_AF-D3RYJ0-F1
#
_entry.id   AF-D3RYJ0-F1
#
_cell.length_a   1.000
_cell.length_b   1.000
_cell.length_c   1.000
_cell.angle_alpha   90.00
_cell.angle_beta   90.00
_cell.angle_gamma   90.00
#
_symmetry.space_group_name_H-M   'P 1'
#
loop_
_entity.id
_entity.type
_entity.pdbx_description
1 polymer ?
#
loop_
_entity_poly.entity_id
_entity_poly.type
_entity_poly.pdbx_seq_one_letter_code
_entity_poly.pdbx_strand_id
1 'polypeptide(L)' 'MWAKVDERGRVYLPKSVRSRIGKEVFVVEVKDGILLIPKPADPIKELEKEGKKLPSKSIEDLRREIVEEAMEEIE' A
#
# COMPACT_ATOMS: atom_id res chain seq x y z
N MET A 1 -6.52 16.56 -6.86
CA MET A 1 -6.56 17.43 -5.66
C MET A 1 -5.15 17.94 -5.43
N TRP A 2 -4.96 19.23 -5.25
CA TRP A 2 -3.64 19.82 -5.02
C TRP A 2 -3.53 20.24 -3.55
N ALA A 3 -2.40 19.95 -2.92
CA ALA A 3 -2.09 20.38 -1.56
C ALA A 3 -0.80 21.19 -1.59
N LYS A 4 -0.74 22.27 -0.80
CA LYS A 4 0.48 23.05 -0.64
C LYS A 4 1.37 22.38 0.40
N VAL A 5 2.67 22.37 0.13
CA VAL A 5 3.72 22.04 1.09
C VAL A 5 4.09 23.35 1.79
N ASP A 6 4.09 23.37 3.12
CA ASP A 6 4.54 24.55 3.86
C ASP A 6 6.07 24.66 3.93
N GLU A 7 6.58 25.75 4.51
CA GLU A 7 8.02 26.01 4.64
C GLU A 7 8.77 24.94 5.46
N ARG A 8 8.06 24.12 6.23
CA ARG A 8 8.61 23.03 7.04
C ARG A 8 8.46 21.67 6.35
N GLY A 9 8.05 21.64 5.08
CA GLY A 9 7.85 20.40 4.32
C GLY A 9 6.56 19.64 4.66
N ARG A 10 5.62 20.24 5.39
CA ARG A 10 4.39 19.55 5.81
C ARG A 10 3.31 19.68 4.75
N VAL A 11 2.61 18.57 4.49
CA VAL A 11 1.43 18.53 3.62
C VAL A 11 0.17 18.36 4.47
N TYR A 12 -0.77 19.30 4.32
CA TYR A 12 -2.07 19.15 4.98
C TYR A 12 -2.92 18.09 4.27
N LEU A 13 -3.33 17.06 5.01
CA LEU A 13 -4.24 16.04 4.52
C LEU A 13 -5.71 16.42 4.81
N PRO A 14 -6.59 16.45 3.79
CA PRO A 14 -8.01 16.73 3.99
C PRO A 14 -8.67 15.75 4.96
N LYS A 15 -9.76 16.18 5.61
CA LYS A 15 -10.51 15.38 6.59
C LYS A 15 -10.89 13.99 6.06
N SER A 16 -11.33 13.89 4.80
CA SER A 16 -11.71 12.63 4.14
C SER A 16 -10.55 11.65 3.98
N VAL A 17 -9.32 12.15 3.89
CA VAL A 17 -8.11 11.31 3.87
C VAL A 17 -7.77 10.88 5.29
N ARG A 18 -7.70 11.84 6.22
CA ARG A 18 -7.36 11.59 7.64
C ARG A 18 -8.26 10.57 8.32
N SER A 19 -9.55 10.53 7.98
CA SER A 19 -10.49 9.53 8.54
C SER A 19 -10.19 8.10 8.11
N ARG A 20 -9.42 7.89 7.03
CA ARG A 20 -9.12 6.56 6.47
C ARG A 20 -7.73 6.03 6.86
N ILE A 21 -6.74 6.91 7.00
CA ILE A 21 -5.32 6.51 7.15
C ILE A 21 -4.81 6.50 8.61
N GLY A 22 -5.61 6.95 9.57
CA GLY A 22 -5.21 7.01 10.98
C GLY A 22 -4.27 8.18 11.31
N LYS A 23 -3.50 8.03 12.40
CA LYS A 23 -2.61 9.08 12.95
C LYS A 23 -1.14 8.91 12.57
N GLU A 24 -0.73 7.68 12.27
CA GLU A 24 0.65 7.32 11.93
C GLU A 24 0.67 6.64 10.57
N VAL A 25 1.66 7.00 9.75
CA VAL A 25 1.87 6.43 8.41
C VAL A 25 3.35 6.18 8.20
N PHE A 26 3.67 5.18 7.40
CA PHE A 26 4.96 5.04 6.74
C PHE A 26 4.99 5.91 5.49
N VAL A 27 6.07 6.66 5.32
CA VAL A 27 6.34 7.43 4.11
C VAL A 27 7.39 6.67 3.31
N VAL A 28 7.03 6.23 2.11
CA VAL A 28 7.92 5.45 1.24
C VAL A 28 8.16 6.23 -0.03
N GLU A 29 9.43 6.41 -0.40
CA GLU A 29 9.80 7.00 -1.69
C GLU A 29 9.64 5.97 -2.81
N VAL A 30 9.00 6.38 -3.89
CA VAL A 30 8.81 5.59 -5.12
C VAL A 30 9.27 6.43 -6.31
N LYS A 31 9.44 5.81 -7.48
CA LYS A 31 10.00 6.46 -8.67
C LYS A 31 9.38 7.82 -8.99
N ASP A 32 8.06 7.93 -8.88
CA ASP A 32 7.29 9.10 -9.28
C ASP A 32 6.69 9.89 -8.08
N GLY A 33 7.17 9.65 -6.85
CA GLY A 33 6.70 10.41 -5.68
C GLY A 33 6.83 9.69 -4.35
N ILE A 34 5.83 9.84 -3.49
CA ILE A 34 5.76 9.20 -2.17
C ILE A 34 4.45 8.44 -1.99
N LEU A 35 4.52 7.33 -1.28
CA LEU A 35 3.36 6.58 -0.81
C LEU A 35 3.20 6.76 0.70
N LEU A 36 1.97 7.06 1.13
CA LEU A 36 1.61 7.12 2.55
C LEU A 36 0.84 5.85 2.92
N ILE A 37 1.47 4.97 3.69
CA ILE A 37 0.89 3.69 4.11
C ILE A 37 0.49 3.79 5.58
N PRO A 38 -0.79 3.58 5.96
CA PRO A 38 -1.21 3.55 7.36
C PRO A 38 -0.37 2.57 8.17
N LYS A 39 0.11 3.00 9.33
CA LYS A 39 0.82 2.09 10.24
C LYS A 39 -0.23 1.17 10.91
N PRO A 40 -0.11 -0.16 10.77
CA PRO A 40 -1.01 -1.09 11.42
C PRO A 40 -0.79 -1.05 12.93
N ALA A 41 -1.86 -1.21 13.71
CA ALA A 41 -1.76 -1.27 15.17
C ALA A 41 -0.98 -2.50 15.64
N ASP A 42 -1.14 -3.61 14.92
CA ASP A 42 -0.43 -4.87 15.12
C ASP A 42 -0.02 -5.43 13.75
N PRO A 43 1.24 -5.21 13.32
CA PRO A 43 1.72 -5.64 12.01
C PRO A 43 1.60 -7.15 11.79
N ILE A 44 1.78 -7.95 12.84
CA ILE A 44 1.78 -9.42 12.73
C ILE A 44 0.37 -9.91 12.52
N LYS A 45 -0.57 -9.43 13.33
CA LYS A 45 -1.99 -9.81 13.20
C LYS A 45 -2.59 -9.39 11.86
N GLU A 46 -2.18 -8.23 11.34
CA GLU A 46 -2.63 -7.78 10.02
C GLU A 46 -2.05 -8.65 8.91
N LEU A 47 -0.75 -8.97 8.98
CA LEU A 47 -0.11 -9.90 8.05
C LEU A 47 -0.79 -11.27 8.02
N GLU A 48 -1.11 -11.84 9.19
CA GLU A 48 -1.85 -13.11 9.27
C GLU A 48 -3.24 -13.01 8.63
N LYS A 49 -3.94 -11.90 8.82
CA LYS A 49 -5.26 -11.66 8.23
C LYS A 49 -5.18 -11.58 6.71
N GLU A 50 -4.18 -10.88 6.16
CA GLU A 50 -3.95 -10.82 4.72
C GLU A 50 -3.56 -12.20 4.16
N GLY A 51 -2.70 -12.94 4.86
CA GLY A 51 -2.33 -14.30 4.48
C GLY A 51 -3.53 -15.25 4.38
N LYS A 52 -4.53 -15.12 5.25
CA LYS A 52 -5.78 -15.90 5.20
C LYS A 52 -6.67 -15.61 3.99
N LYS A 53 -6.44 -14.50 3.27
CA LYS A 53 -7.19 -14.16 2.04
C LYS A 53 -6.57 -14.79 0.80
N LEU A 54 -5.34 -15.28 0.89
CA LEU A 54 -4.67 -15.92 -0.24
C LEU A 54 -5.41 -17.21 -0.62
N PRO A 55 -5.50 -17.53 -1.92
CA PRO A 55 -6.14 -18.74 -2.37
C PRO A 55 -5.34 -19.96 -1.92
N SER A 56 -6.05 -21.07 -1.68
CA SER A 56 -5.45 -22.36 -1.36
C SER A 56 -4.81 -23.00 -2.59
N LYS A 57 -3.70 -22.44 -3.07
CA LYS A 57 -2.90 -22.93 -4.19
C LYS A 57 -1.47 -23.22 -3.74
N SER A 58 -0.75 -24.04 -4.52
CA SER A 58 0.69 -24.21 -4.31
C SER A 58 1.44 -22.91 -4.60
N ILE A 59 2.62 -22.76 -4.00
CA ILE A 59 3.49 -21.61 -4.27
C ILE A 59 3.95 -21.61 -5.73
N GLU A 60 4.20 -22.79 -6.32
CA GLU A 60 4.55 -22.90 -7.74
C GLU A 60 3.43 -22.38 -8.65
N ASP A 61 2.17 -22.77 -8.40
CA ASP A 61 1.04 -22.34 -9.22
C ASP A 61 0.81 -20.83 -9.11
N LEU A 62 0.88 -20.28 -7.89
CA LEU A 62 0.77 -18.84 -7.66
C LEU A 62 1.83 -18.05 -8.41
N ARG A 63 3.09 -18.53 -8.40
CA ARG A 63 4.18 -17.88 -9.13
C ARG A 63 3.95 -17.91 -10.63
N ARG A 64 3.48 -19.03 -11.18
CA ARG A 64 3.18 -19.14 -12.61
C ARG A 64 2.10 -18.14 -13.01
N GLU A 65 1.01 -18.08 -12.26
CA GLU A 65 -0.11 -17.17 -12.51
C GLU A 65 0.30 -15.69 -12.46
N ILE A 66 1.08 -15.28 -11.46
CA ILE A 66 1.57 -13.89 -11.34
C ILE A 66 2.41 -13.50 -12.56
N VAL A 67 3.25 -14.41 -13.06
CA VAL A 67 4.12 -14.15 -14.21
C VAL A 67 3.32 -14.11 -15.51
N GLU A 68 2.36 -15.02 -15.68
CA GLU A 68 1.44 -15.04 -16.83
C GLU A 68 0.64 -13.72 -16.90
N GLU A 69 0.04 -13.29 -15.79
CA GLU A 69 -0.75 -12.04 -15.70
C GLU A 69 0.12 -10.80 -16.00
N ALA A 70 1.34 -10.73 -15.44
CA ALA A 70 2.26 -9.62 -15.70
C ALA A 70 2.73 -9.56 -17.16
N MET A 71 2.80 -10.69 -17.86
CA MET A 71 3.12 -10.73 -19.29
C MET A 71 1.95 -10.24 -20.14
N GLU A 72 0.70 -10.62 -19.80
CA GLU A 72 -0.50 -10.15 -20.49
C GLU A 72 -0.67 -8.63 -20.39
N GLU A 73 -0.33 -8.00 -19.26
CA GLU A 73 -0.41 -6.54 -19.11
C GLU A 73 0.60 -5.75 -19.98
N ILE A 74 1.63 -6.41 -20.49
CA ILE A 74 2.68 -5.79 -21.33
C ILE A 74 2.33 -5.89 -22.83
N GLU A 75 1.45 -6.81 -23.23
CA GLU A 75 1.04 -7.07 -24.62
C GLU A 75 -0.10 -6.13 -25.08
#